data_AF-A0A358IX56-F1
#
_entry.id   AF-A0A358IX56-F1
#
_cell.length_a   1.000
_cell.length_b   1.000
_cell.length_c   1.000
_cell.angle_alpha   90.00
_cell.angle_beta   90.00
_cell.angle_gamma   90.00
#
_symmetry.space_group_name_H-M   'P 1'
#
loop_
_entity.id
_entity.type
_entity.pdbx_description
1 polymer ?
#
loop_
_entity_poly.entity_id
_entity_poly.type
_entity_poly.pdbx_seq_one_letter_code
_entity_poly.pdbx_strand_id
1 'polypeptide(L)'
;AGKNDLDDRLAVLAAREGRRLIPDPAPHAGAFYRSDHFPLARKGVPALFAAAGFTGHNEASRDYVANRYHQPSDEWTPQWKMDAAAADVQLLYEVGRELANSRDWPAWKPGDEFEGARNASASARQ
;
A
#
# COMPACT_ATOMS: atom_id res chain seq x y z
N ALA A 1 3.57 5.24 10.66
CA ALA A 1 2.19 4.72 10.64
C ALA A 1 1.60 5.02 9.27
N GLY A 2 0.60 4.25 8.82
CA GLY A 2 -0.09 4.49 7.54
C GLY A 2 -0.81 5.84 7.49
N LYS A 3 -1.20 6.28 6.30
CA LYS A 3 -1.75 7.63 6.01
C LYS A 3 -3.27 7.69 6.09
N ASN A 4 -3.96 6.55 5.98
CA ASN A 4 -5.42 6.47 5.97
C ASN A 4 -5.92 5.23 6.70
N ASP A 5 -7.25 5.10 6.82
CA ASP A 5 -7.88 3.97 7.50
C ASP A 5 -7.74 2.62 6.76
N LEU A 6 -7.40 2.63 5.46
CA LEU A 6 -7.15 1.38 4.70
C LEU A 6 -5.90 0.67 5.24
N ASP A 7 -4.89 1.42 5.69
CA ASP A 7 -3.71 0.86 6.35
C ASP A 7 -4.08 0.12 7.64
N ASP A 8 -5.04 0.67 8.40
CA ASP A 8 -5.49 0.08 9.67
C ASP A 8 -6.35 -1.17 9.42
N ARG A 9 -7.21 -1.16 8.39
CA ARG A 9 -7.95 -2.35 7.91
C ARG A 9 -6.98 -3.45 7.48
N LEU A 10 -5.99 -3.11 6.66
CA LEU A 10 -4.96 -4.05 6.21
C LEU A 10 -4.19 -4.62 7.41
N ALA A 11 -3.87 -3.81 8.41
CA ALA A 11 -3.16 -4.28 9.61
C ALA A 11 -3.95 -5.33 10.40
N VAL A 12 -5.28 -5.17 10.52
CA VAL A 12 -6.16 -6.16 11.17
C VAL A 12 -6.16 -7.48 10.39
N LEU A 13 -6.28 -7.41 9.06
CA LEU A 13 -6.29 -8.60 8.21
C LEU A 13 -4.94 -9.33 8.24
N ALA A 14 -3.83 -8.57 8.12
CA ALA A 14 -2.49 -9.13 8.24
C ALA A 14 -2.28 -9.83 9.59
N ALA A 15 -2.76 -9.26 10.69
CA ALA A 15 -2.64 -9.86 12.02
C ALA A 15 -3.40 -11.20 12.14
N ARG A 16 -4.53 -11.37 11.45
CA ARG A 16 -5.27 -12.65 11.43
C ARG A 16 -4.47 -13.78 10.77
N GLU A 17 -3.59 -13.44 9.83
CA GLU A 17 -2.66 -14.37 9.18
C GLU A 17 -1.32 -14.52 9.93
N GLY A 18 -1.18 -13.94 11.13
CA GLY A 18 0.08 -13.95 11.88
C GLY A 18 1.16 -13.04 11.29
N ARG A 19 0.77 -12.07 10.45
CA ARG A 19 1.64 -11.11 9.78
C ARG A 19 1.52 -9.73 10.42
N ARG A 20 2.46 -8.83 10.14
CA ARG A 20 2.40 -7.44 10.57
C ARG A 20 2.85 -6.51 9.46
N LEU A 21 2.28 -5.31 9.44
CA LEU A 21 2.80 -4.23 8.61
C LEU A 21 4.10 -3.69 9.23
N ILE A 22 5.03 -3.29 8.38
CA ILE A 22 6.24 -2.56 8.76
C ILE A 22 6.17 -1.15 8.16
N PRO A 23 6.77 -0.14 8.82
CA PRO A 23 6.96 1.16 8.19
C PRO A 23 7.76 1.04 6.89
N ASP A 24 7.56 1.98 5.97
CA ASP A 24 8.45 2.15 4.82
C ASP A 24 9.90 2.29 5.34
N PRO A 25 10.81 1.37 4.98
CA PRO A 25 12.20 1.43 5.43
C PRO A 25 13.03 2.48 4.66
N ALA A 26 12.50 3.07 3.58
CA ALA A 26 13.17 4.08 2.76
C ALA A 26 12.27 5.31 2.50
N PRO A 27 11.74 5.99 3.54
CA PRO A 27 10.76 7.06 3.37
C PRO A 27 11.30 8.27 2.59
N HIS A 28 12.61 8.50 2.64
CA HIS A 28 13.29 9.57 1.89
C HIS A 28 13.26 9.35 0.37
N ALA A 29 13.03 8.13 -0.11
CA ALA A 29 12.85 7.84 -1.53
C ALA A 29 11.47 8.33 -2.04
N GLY A 30 10.53 8.61 -1.14
CA GLY A 30 9.23 9.19 -1.45
C GLY A 30 8.35 8.31 -2.33
N ALA A 31 8.43 6.98 -2.19
CA ALA A 31 7.76 6.01 -3.07
C ALA A 31 6.24 6.26 -3.23
N PHE A 32 5.55 6.57 -2.13
CA PHE A 32 4.13 6.93 -2.14
C PHE A 32 3.83 8.09 -3.10
N TYR A 33 4.70 9.11 -3.14
CA TYR A 33 4.49 10.34 -3.91
C TYR A 33 4.85 10.22 -5.40
N ARG A 34 5.29 9.04 -5.85
CA ARG A 34 5.75 8.79 -7.23
C ARG A 34 5.15 7.53 -7.88
N SER A 35 3.96 7.14 -7.42
CA SER A 35 3.18 6.02 -7.96
C SER A 35 1.79 6.47 -8.42
N ASP A 36 1.08 5.60 -9.13
CA ASP A 36 -0.14 5.94 -9.89
C ASP A 36 -1.31 6.43 -9.04
N HIS A 37 -1.33 6.08 -7.76
CA HIS A 37 -2.37 6.54 -6.84
C HIS A 37 -2.21 8.02 -6.45
N PHE A 38 -1.00 8.59 -6.58
CA PHE A 38 -0.71 9.93 -6.06
C PHE A 38 -1.59 11.04 -6.66
N PRO A 39 -1.83 11.10 -7.99
CA PRO A 39 -2.77 12.08 -8.56
C PRO A 39 -4.20 11.98 -7.99
N LEU A 40 -4.66 10.78 -7.65
CA LEU A 40 -5.97 10.56 -7.02
C LEU A 40 -5.96 10.97 -5.55
N ALA A 41 -4.87 10.69 -4.83
CA ALA A 41 -4.67 11.14 -3.46
C ALA A 41 -4.71 12.67 -3.36
N ARG A 42 -4.10 13.38 -4.31
CA ARG A 42 -4.20 14.85 -4.43
C ARG A 42 -5.63 15.37 -4.63
N LYS A 43 -6.55 14.53 -5.11
CA LYS A 43 -7.99 14.82 -5.23
C LYS A 43 -8.81 14.28 -4.06
N GLY A 44 -8.14 13.82 -2.99
CA GLY A 44 -8.78 13.36 -1.77
C GLY A 44 -9.28 11.93 -1.84
N VAL A 45 -8.86 11.11 -2.81
CA VAL A 45 -9.20 9.67 -2.83
C VAL A 45 -8.20 8.91 -1.95
N PRO A 46 -8.62 8.30 -0.82
CA PRO A 46 -7.72 7.50 0.02
C PRO A 46 -7.10 6.35 -0.76
N ALA A 47 -5.80 6.13 -0.56
CA ALA A 47 -5.02 5.17 -1.33
C ALA A 47 -4.23 4.24 -0.41
N LEU A 48 -4.37 2.93 -0.64
CA LEU A 48 -3.53 1.93 -0.01
C LEU A 48 -2.34 1.64 -0.93
N PHE A 49 -1.13 1.93 -0.46
CA PHE A 49 0.11 1.63 -1.17
C PHE A 49 0.90 0.57 -0.40
N ALA A 50 0.46 -0.68 -0.54
CA ALA A 50 1.15 -1.83 0.05
C ALA A 50 2.27 -2.30 -0.87
N ALA A 51 3.45 -2.54 -0.31
CA ALA A 51 4.58 -3.13 -1.02
C ALA A 51 5.12 -4.33 -0.23
N ALA A 52 5.48 -5.39 -0.96
CA ALA A 52 6.10 -6.59 -0.43
C ALA A 52 7.23 -7.04 -1.37
N GLY A 53 8.24 -7.75 -0.84
CA GLY A 53 9.38 -8.25 -1.61
C GLY A 53 10.42 -7.19 -2.03
N PHE A 54 10.01 -5.99 -2.41
CA PHE A 54 10.87 -4.89 -2.92
C PHE A 54 10.92 -3.68 -1.99
N THR A 55 10.78 -3.92 -0.69
CA THR A 55 10.72 -2.82 0.28
C THR A 55 12.10 -2.33 0.70
N GLY A 56 13.19 -3.04 0.42
CA GLY A 56 14.53 -2.73 0.95
C GLY A 56 14.74 -3.19 2.40
N HIS A 57 13.81 -3.96 2.96
CA HIS A 57 13.87 -4.40 4.36
C HIS A 57 15.00 -5.41 4.65
N ASN A 58 15.37 -6.24 3.68
CA ASN A 58 16.46 -7.23 3.78
C ASN A 58 17.49 -7.04 2.64
N GLU A 59 18.59 -7.79 2.71
CA GLU A 59 19.69 -7.71 1.75
C GLU A 59 19.24 -8.01 0.32
N ALA A 60 18.46 -9.08 0.11
CA ALA A 60 17.95 -9.45 -1.21
C ALA A 60 17.09 -8.34 -1.83
N SER A 61 16.21 -7.73 -1.03
CA SER A 61 15.35 -6.64 -1.45
C SER A 61 16.15 -5.38 -1.80
N ARG A 62 17.20 -5.07 -1.03
CA ARG A 62 18.10 -3.94 -1.31
C ARG A 62 18.94 -4.17 -2.57
N ASP A 63 19.49 -5.37 -2.76
CA ASP A 63 20.20 -5.75 -3.99
C ASP A 63 19.28 -5.59 -5.20
N TYR A 64 18.04 -6.07 -5.10
CA TYR A 64 17.09 -5.95 -6.19
C TYR A 64 16.83 -4.50 -6.58
N VAL A 65 16.49 -3.65 -5.61
CA VAL A 65 16.20 -2.23 -5.87
C VAL A 65 17.43 -1.50 -6.44
N ALA A 66 18.64 -1.84 -6.00
CA ALA A 66 19.86 -1.18 -6.43
C ALA A 66 20.37 -1.64 -7.81
N ASN A 67 20.29 -2.95 -8.09
CA ASN A 67 21.03 -3.57 -9.20
C ASN A 67 20.14 -4.23 -10.26
N ARG A 68 18.84 -4.40 -10.00
CA ARG A 68 17.93 -5.17 -10.89
C ARG A 68 16.72 -4.37 -11.33
N TYR A 69 16.10 -3.60 -10.44
CA TYR A 69 14.93 -2.80 -10.78
C TYR A 69 15.20 -1.85 -11.96
N HIS A 70 14.31 -1.84 -12.96
CA HIS A 70 14.48 -1.07 -14.21
C HIS A 70 15.74 -1.41 -15.02
N GLN A 71 16.31 -2.60 -14.84
CA GLN A 71 17.42 -3.11 -15.63
C GLN A 71 16.98 -4.30 -16.49
N PRO A 72 17.75 -4.71 -17.51
CA PRO A 72 17.49 -5.95 -18.24
C PRO A 72 17.48 -7.20 -17.34
N SER A 73 18.06 -7.13 -16.14
CA SER A 73 18.05 -8.20 -15.13
C SER A 73 16.78 -8.23 -14.27
N ASP A 74 15.82 -7.32 -14.50
CA ASP A 74 14.48 -7.28 -13.91
C ASP A 74 13.60 -8.40 -14.51
N GLU A 75 14.04 -9.64 -14.39
CA GLU A 75 13.42 -10.81 -14.99
C GLU A 75 12.95 -11.79 -13.91
N TRP A 76 11.89 -12.53 -14.24
CA TRP A 76 11.40 -13.61 -13.40
C TRP A 76 12.47 -14.69 -13.22
N THR A 77 12.55 -15.26 -12.01
CA THR A 77 13.38 -16.42 -11.75
C THR A 77 12.67 -17.48 -10.91
N PRO A 78 13.07 -18.77 -10.98
CA PRO A 78 12.50 -19.84 -10.15
C PRO A 78 12.68 -19.63 -8.63
N GLN A 79 13.52 -18.69 -8.22
CA GLN A 79 13.72 -18.37 -6.80
C GLN A 79 12.59 -17.50 -6.23
N TRP A 80 11.76 -16.90 -7.08
CA TRP A 80 10.62 -16.10 -6.65
C TRP A 80 9.57 -16.99 -5.96
N LYS A 81 9.25 -16.63 -4.72
CA LYS A 81 8.25 -17.31 -3.91
C LYS A 81 6.87 -16.70 -4.19
N MET A 82 6.20 -17.26 -5.19
CA MET A 82 4.90 -16.75 -5.66
C MET A 82 3.75 -17.04 -4.68
N ASP A 83 3.93 -17.98 -3.75
CA ASP A 83 3.03 -18.21 -2.63
C ASP A 83 2.93 -17.00 -1.69
N ALA A 84 4.04 -16.32 -1.43
CA ALA A 84 4.05 -15.07 -0.67
C ALA A 84 3.28 -13.96 -1.41
N ALA A 85 3.49 -13.84 -2.73
CA ALA A 85 2.76 -12.87 -3.56
C ALA A 85 1.25 -13.16 -3.58
N ALA A 86 0.84 -14.44 -3.60
CA ALA A 86 -0.56 -14.83 -3.50
C ALA A 86 -1.17 -14.40 -2.15
N ALA A 87 -0.43 -14.56 -1.04
CA ALA A 87 -0.86 -14.10 0.28
C ALA A 87 -0.97 -12.55 0.34
N ASP A 88 -0.07 -11.82 -0.29
CA ASP A 88 -0.17 -10.35 -0.40
C ASP A 88 -1.42 -9.91 -1.17
N VAL A 89 -1.70 -10.55 -2.31
CA VAL A 89 -2.89 -10.28 -3.11
C VAL A 89 -4.17 -10.63 -2.34
N GLN A 90 -4.17 -11.72 -1.57
CA GLN A 90 -5.30 -12.11 -0.73
C GLN A 90 -5.65 -11.01 0.29
N LEU A 91 -4.65 -10.42 0.97
CA LEU A 91 -4.88 -9.33 1.92
C LEU A 91 -5.50 -8.09 1.24
N LEU A 92 -4.99 -7.70 0.06
CA LEU A 92 -5.54 -6.56 -0.70
C LEU A 92 -6.97 -6.84 -1.19
N TYR A 93 -7.23 -8.06 -1.63
CA TYR A 93 -8.56 -8.51 -2.00
C TYR A 93 -9.52 -8.43 -0.82
N GLU A 94 -9.10 -8.83 0.38
CA GLU A 94 -9.94 -8.77 1.58
C GLU A 94 -10.29 -7.33 1.97
N VAL A 95 -9.34 -6.41 1.95
CA VAL A 95 -9.62 -4.97 2.14
C VAL A 95 -10.66 -4.49 1.13
N GLY A 96 -10.43 -4.77 -0.16
CA GLY A 96 -11.35 -4.38 -1.23
C GLY A 96 -12.75 -5.00 -1.08
N ARG A 97 -12.82 -6.26 -0.67
CA ARG A 97 -14.07 -6.99 -0.44
C ARG A 97 -14.84 -6.43 0.75
N GLU A 98 -14.16 -6.15 1.87
CA GLU A 98 -14.80 -5.52 3.03
C GLU A 98 -15.38 -4.16 2.66
N LEU A 99 -14.64 -3.36 1.90
CA LEU A 99 -15.11 -2.05 1.41
C LEU A 99 -16.30 -2.17 0.48
N ALA A 100 -16.20 -3.01 -0.55
CA ALA A 100 -17.25 -3.20 -1.55
C ALA A 100 -18.56 -3.74 -0.94
N ASN A 101 -18.49 -4.45 0.20
CA ASN A 101 -19.66 -4.96 0.93
C ASN A 101 -20.04 -4.08 2.14
N SER A 102 -19.57 -2.84 2.19
CA SER A 102 -19.89 -1.87 3.24
C SER A 102 -20.52 -0.61 2.66
N ARG A 103 -21.00 0.28 3.55
CA ARG A 103 -21.32 1.68 3.21
C ARG A 103 -20.23 2.64 3.65
N ASP A 104 -19.08 2.10 4.06
CA ASP A 104 -18.00 2.90 4.60
C ASP A 104 -17.28 3.63 3.48
N TRP A 105 -16.99 4.89 3.74
CA TRP A 105 -16.19 5.73 2.87
C TRP A 105 -14.83 5.95 3.54
N PRO A 106 -13.74 5.36 3.04
CA PRO A 106 -12.41 5.54 3.59
C PRO A 106 -12.05 7.00 3.84
N ALA A 107 -11.20 7.26 4.83
CA ALA A 107 -10.73 8.58 5.19
C ALA A 107 -9.21 8.62 5.36
N TRP A 108 -8.62 9.77 5.05
CA TRP A 108 -7.27 10.08 5.49
C TRP A 108 -7.25 10.30 7.01
N LYS A 109 -6.10 10.05 7.64
CA LYS A 109 -5.94 10.32 9.07
C LYS A 109 -5.93 11.82 9.34
N PRO A 110 -6.35 12.26 10.54
CA PRO A 110 -6.31 13.67 10.92
C PRO A 110 -4.90 14.26 10.76
N GLY A 111 -4.82 15.40 10.09
CA GLY A 111 -3.56 16.11 9.83
C GLY A 111 -2.76 15.61 8.62
N ASP A 112 -3.24 14.58 7.92
CA ASP A 112 -2.65 14.17 6.64
C ASP A 112 -2.90 15.24 5.56
N GLU A 113 -1.92 15.45 4.68
CA GLU A 113 -1.97 16.51 3.68
C GLU A 113 -3.13 16.39 2.68
N PHE A 114 -3.74 15.21 2.54
CA PHE A 114 -4.88 14.97 1.64
C PHE A 114 -6.25 15.04 2.34
N GLU A 115 -6.29 15.15 3.67
CA GLU A 115 -7.53 15.19 4.46
C GLU A 115 -8.46 16.31 3.99
N GLY A 116 -7.94 17.51 3.77
CA GLY A 116 -8.73 18.67 3.32
C GLY A 116 -9.45 18.41 2.00
N ALA A 117 -8.77 17.79 1.02
CA ALA A 117 -9.37 17.44 -0.26
C ALA A 117 -10.45 16.35 -0.12
N ARG A 118 -10.26 15.38 0.78
CA ARG A 118 -11.28 14.36 1.09
C ARG A 118 -12.52 14.98 1.72
N ASN A 119 -12.34 15.93 2.62
CA ASN A 119 -13.46 16.59 3.32
C ASN A 119 -14.26 17.49 2.37
N ALA A 120 -13.61 18.14 1.40
CA ALA A 120 -14.29 18.97 0.40
C ALA A 120 -15.33 18.20 -0.45
N SER A 121 -15.17 16.88 -0.60
CA SER A 121 -16.11 16.01 -1.33
C SER A 121 -17.05 15.22 -0.42
N ALA A 122 -17.14 15.55 0.88
CA ALA A 122 -17.94 14.79 1.83
C ALA A 122 -19.43 14.72 1.48
N SER A 123 -20.03 15.82 1.04
CA SER A 123 -21.45 15.88 0.67
C SER A 123 -21.79 15.11 -0.63
N ALA A 124 -20.79 14.74 -1.43
CA ALA A 124 -20.98 13.99 -2.67
C ALA A 124 -20.99 12.46 -2.46
N ARG A 125 -20.64 11.99 -1.25
CA ARG A 125 -20.63 10.57 -0.90
C ARG A 125 -21.99 10.19 -0.33
N GLN A 126 -22.69 9.27 -1.02
CA GLN A 126 -24.00 8.76 -0.64
C GLN A 126 -23.89 7.37 0.00
#